data_AF-A0A363TAW2-F1
#
_entry.id   AF-A0A363TAW2-F1
#
_cell.length_a   1.000
_cell.length_b   1.000
_cell.length_c   1.000
_cell.angle_alpha   90.00
_cell.angle_beta   90.00
_cell.angle_gamma   90.00
#
_symmetry.space_group_name_H-M   'P 1'
#
loop_
_entity.id
_entity.type
_entity.pdbx_description
1 polymer ?
#
loop_
_entity_poly.entity_id
_entity_poly.type
_entity_poly.pdbx_seq_one_letter_code
_entity_poly.pdbx_strand_id
1 'polypeptide(L)' 'MAEAQVECRSDHDYIGRPLAFYWQDQRVVVEAVLLDKRIPTGYSFLVLTEKGDRFELDYDIDKDQWSVHQK' A
#
# COMPACT_ATOMS: atom_id res chain seq x y z
N MET A 1 15.00 -3.25 5.59
CA MET A 1 13.97 -2.24 5.34
C MET A 1 13.86 -2.15 3.83
N ALA A 2 12.77 -2.63 3.25
CA ALA A 2 12.62 -2.68 1.80
C ALA A 2 11.83 -1.45 1.36
N GLU A 3 12.47 -0.55 0.62
CA GLU A 3 11.78 0.51 -0.11
C GLU A 3 10.77 -0.16 -1.07
N ALA A 4 9.49 0.16 -0.90
CA ALA A 4 8.40 -0.42 -1.66
C ALA A 4 7.80 0.64 -2.58
N GLN A 5 7.83 0.39 -3.89
CA GLN A 5 7.27 1.31 -4.88
C GLN A 5 5.80 0.95 -5.11
N VAL A 6 4.88 1.72 -4.53
CA VAL A 6 3.45 1.47 -4.63
C VAL A 6 2.90 2.09 -5.92
N GLU A 7 2.30 1.28 -6.79
CA GLU A 7 1.63 1.78 -7.99
C GLU A 7 0.21 2.22 -7.63
N CYS A 8 0.05 3.51 -7.31
CA CYS A 8 -1.27 4.12 -7.14
C CYS A 8 -1.85 4.52 -8.51
N ARG A 9 -3.12 4.19 -8.77
CA ARG A 9 -3.83 4.70 -9.95
C ARG A 9 -4.15 6.18 -9.68
N SER A 10 -3.30 7.07 -10.17
CA SER A 10 -3.49 8.51 -10.09
C SER A 10 -4.49 8.95 -11.18
N ASP A 11 -5.78 8.65 -10.97
CA ASP A 11 -6.85 9.41 -11.59
C ASP A 11 -7.19 10.54 -10.63
N HIS A 12 -7.01 11.77 -11.11
CA HIS A 12 -7.41 13.04 -10.49
C HIS A 12 -8.38 12.92 -9.30
N ASP A 13 -7.96 13.53 -8.19
CA ASP A 13 -8.72 13.67 -6.95
C ASP A 13 -8.96 12.37 -6.20
N TYR A 14 -8.45 12.32 -4.96
CA TYR A 14 -8.52 11.19 -4.02
C TYR A 14 -7.49 10.08 -4.26
N ILE A 15 -6.81 9.68 -3.17
CA ILE A 15 -5.86 8.56 -3.12
C ILE A 15 -6.60 7.30 -3.59
N GLY A 16 -6.46 7.01 -4.89
CA GLY A 16 -7.07 5.87 -5.55
C GLY A 16 -6.51 4.59 -4.95
N ARG A 17 -7.41 3.68 -4.58
CA ARG A 17 -7.08 2.40 -3.93
C ARG A 17 -5.86 1.74 -4.61
N PRO A 18 -4.84 1.31 -3.85
CA PRO A 18 -3.68 0.63 -4.42
C PRO A 18 -4.13 -0.63 -5.15
N LEU A 19 -3.81 -0.73 -6.44
CA LEU A 19 -4.13 -1.88 -7.29
C LEU A 19 -2.98 -2.89 -7.34
N ALA A 20 -1.75 -2.40 -7.27
CA ALA A 20 -0.56 -3.22 -7.20
C ALA A 20 0.55 -2.43 -6.50
N PHE A 21 1.50 -3.14 -5.91
CA PHE A 21 2.70 -2.54 -5.33
C PHE A 21 3.91 -3.42 -5.60
N TYR A 22 5.06 -2.81 -5.80
CA TYR A 22 6.34 -3.51 -5.85
C TYR A 22 6.87 -3.67 -4.43
N TRP A 23 6.99 -4.92 -4.00
CA TRP A 23 7.55 -5.32 -2.73
C TRP A 23 8.75 -6.22 -2.98
N GLN A 24 9.93 -5.81 -2.50
CA GLN A 24 11.18 -6.54 -2.71
C GLN A 24 11.45 -6.85 -4.21
N ASP A 25 11.26 -5.85 -5.08
CA ASP A 25 11.37 -5.98 -6.55
C ASP A 25 10.29 -6.87 -7.20
N GLN A 26 9.40 -7.47 -6.41
CA GLN A 26 8.30 -8.28 -6.90
C GLN A 26 7.01 -7.46 -6.99
N ARG A 27 6.38 -7.47 -8.16
CA ARG A 27 5.04 -6.88 -8.33
C ARG A 27 4.00 -7.75 -7.63
N VAL A 28 3.32 -7.18 -6.65
CA VAL A 28 2.23 -7.80 -5.90
C VAL A 28 0.93 -7.13 -6.29
N VAL A 29 -0.02 -7.90 -6.81
CA VAL A 29 -1.35 -7.42 -7.19
C VAL A 29 -2.26 -7.45 -5.96
N VAL A 30 -2.95 -6.33 -5.73
CA VAL A 30 -3.97 -6.20 -4.71
C VAL A 30 -5.29 -6.70 -5.29
N GLU A 31 -5.82 -7.77 -4.71
CA GLU A 31 -7.14 -8.29 -5.01
C GLU A 31 -8.24 -7.43 -4.38
N ALA A 32 -8.07 -7.09 -3.10
CA ALA A 32 -9.03 -6.27 -2.38
C ALA A 32 -8.37 -5.40 -1.30
N VAL A 33 -8.80 -4.15 -1.16
CA VAL A 33 -8.44 -3.34 0.01
C VAL A 33 -9.39 -3.71 1.14
N LEU A 34 -8.86 -4.30 2.20
CA LEU A 34 -9.61 -4.70 3.39
C LEU A 34 -9.89 -3.51 4.30
N LEU A 35 -8.95 -2.58 4.39
CA LEU A 35 -9.03 -1.46 5.33
C LEU A 35 -8.25 -0.27 4.80
N ASP A 36 -8.84 0.91 4.87
CA ASP A 36 -8.15 2.18 4.69
C ASP A 36 -8.27 2.98 5.99
N LYS A 37 -7.15 3.42 6.53
CA LYS A 37 -7.09 4.19 7.76
C LYS A 37 -6.15 5.36 7.59
N ARG A 38 -6.67 6.55 7.80
CA ARG A 38 -5.83 7.73 7.95
C ARG A 38 -5.28 7.75 9.38
N ILE A 39 -3.96 7.87 9.50
CA ILE A 39 -3.27 8.00 10.79
C ILE A 39 -2.67 9.40 10.91
N PRO A 40 -2.43 9.93 12.12
CA PRO A 40 -1.83 11.25 12.26
C PRO A 40 -0.42 11.37 11.63
N THR A 41 0.30 10.25 11.49
CA THR A 41 1.61 10.18 10.83
C THR A 41 1.54 9.89 9.32
N GLY A 42 0.33 9.76 8.75
CA GLY A 42 0.14 9.47 7.32
C GLY A 42 -1.08 8.59 7.02
N TYR A 43 -0.91 7.50 6.28
CA TYR A 43 -2.01 6.65 5.83
C TYR A 43 -1.65 5.16 5.89
N SER A 44 -2.46 4.35 6.54
CA SER A 44 -2.31 2.90 6.54
C SER A 44 -3.41 2.25 5.69
N PHE A 45 -3.03 1.33 4.82
CA PHE A 45 -3.93 0.56 3.98
C PHE A 45 -3.67 -0.93 4.16
N LEU A 46 -4.67 -1.68 4.59
CA LEU A 46 -4.62 -3.13 4.60
C LEU A 46 -5.20 -3.66 3.29
N VAL A 47 -4.39 -4.40 2.54
CA VAL A 47 -4.74 -5.01 1.27
C VAL A 47 -4.62 -6.53 1.34
N LEU A 48 -5.44 -7.21 0.56
CA LEU A 48 -5.43 -8.63 0.31
C LEU A 48 -4.92 -8.85 -1.11
N THR A 49 -4.02 -9.79 -1.28
CA THR A 49 -3.50 -10.20 -2.59
C THR A 49 -4.28 -11.37 -3.14
N GLU A 50 -4.14 -11.65 -4.43
CA GLU A 50 -4.77 -12.82 -5.08
C GLU A 50 -4.34 -14.17 -4.47
N LYS A 51 -3.22 -14.19 -3.73
CA LYS A 51 -2.77 -15.37 -2.99
C LYS A 51 -3.48 -15.56 -1.65
N GLY A 52 -4.31 -14.61 -1.24
CA GLY A 52 -4.91 -14.56 0.10
C GLY A 52 -3.98 -13.99 1.18
N ASP A 53 -2.76 -13.55 0.82
CA ASP A 53 -1.85 -12.88 1.74
C ASP A 53 -2.32 -11.45 2.02
N ARG A 54 -2.17 -11.03 3.28
CA ARG A 54 -2.52 -9.68 3.73
C ARG A 54 -1.27 -8.82 3.86
N PHE A 55 -1.32 -7.65 3.24
CA PHE A 55 -0.24 -6.67 3.29
C PHE A 55 -0.78 -5.36 3.86
N GLU A 56 0.01 -4.75 4.73
CA GLU A 56 -0.25 -3.45 5.32
C GLU A 56 0.71 -2.45 4.67
N LEU A 57 0.16 -1.48 3.95
CA LEU A 57 0.90 -0.40 3.31
C LEU A 57 0.72 0.84 4.17
N ASP A 58 1.76 1.21 4.90
CA ASP A 58 1.83 2.43 5.68
C ASP A 58 2.61 3.48 4.91
N TYR A 59 1.95 4.57 4.58
CA TYR A 59 2.56 5.74 3.98
C TYR A 59 2.82 6.76 5.07
N ASP A 60 4.09 7.04 5.29
CA ASP A 60 4.56 8.02 6.26
C ASP A 60 4.74 9.37 5.54
N ILE A 61 3.92 10.36 5.92
CA ILE A 61 3.94 11.69 5.27
C ILE A 61 5.15 12.52 5.72
N ASP A 62 5.75 12.22 6.87
CA ASP A 62 6.91 12.94 7.40
C ASP A 62 8.17 12.55 6.62
N LYS A 63 8.26 11.27 6.26
CA LYS A 63 9.39 10.71 5.50
C LYS A 63 9.15 10.57 4.00
N ASP A 64 7.93 10.87 3.55
CA ASP A 64 7.45 10.62 2.18
C ASP A 64 7.77 9.18 1.71
N GLN A 65 7.58 8.21 2.60
CA GLN A 65 8.00 6.82 2.38
C GLN A 65 6.87 5.84 2.59
N TRP A 66 6.78 4.87 1.68
CA TRP A 66 5.91 3.71 1.82
C TRP A 66 6.65 2.58 2.54
N SER A 67 6.12 2.19 3.68
CA SER A 67 6.50 1.00 4.41
C SER A 67 5.43 -0.05 4.18
N VAL A 68 5.80 -1.16 3.57
CA VAL A 68 4.88 -2.28 3.40
C VAL A 68 5.24 -3.36 4.41
N HIS A 69 4.25 -4.08 4.92
CA HIS A 69 4.43 -5.12 5.93
C HIS A 69 3.51 -6.31 5.61
N GLN A 70 4.08 -7.51 5.49
CA GLN A 70 3.28 -8.74 5.39
C GLN A 70 2.81 -9.16 6.78
N LYS A 71 1.53 -9.53 6.93
CA LYS A 71 0.94 -10.03 8.19
C LYS A 71 0.79 -11.54 8.18
#